data_AF-A0AAU4FE16-F1
#
_entry.id   AF-A0AAU4FE16-F1
#
_cell.length_a   1.000
_cell.length_b   1.000
_cell.length_c   1.000
_cell.angle_alpha   90.00
_cell.angle_beta   90.00
_cell.angle_gamma   90.00
#
_symmetry.space_group_name_H-M   'P 1'
#
loop_
_entity.id
_entity.type
_entity.pdbx_description
1 polymer ?
#
loop_
_entity_poly.entity_id
_entity_poly.type
_entity_poly.pdbx_seq_one_letter_code
_entity_poly.pdbx_strand_id
1 'polypeptide(L)'
;MTDNYEAEAEILKLARVLGVEPERLEYLARVDAGDLRVFRERVTDTLFDANLAVLQRMALAARIVPGAVLAKIAEKVFGPLLCARIAGVVDVARGVDVAKRLSPRFLSEVAADLDPRRASAIISRIPLETVLAVAAQLADRADWITLGRFVGHLPDPTVRRCLEEIDDPGLLRIAFVLDDKNRIDHVVGLLPAHRLGRVITAAGADEDLWTPALDMLNHLSAERRNTLAPMLGGLPDGLRERAQATIK
;
A
#
# COMPACT_ATOMS: atom_id res chain seq x y z
N MET A 1 4.82 -4.11 -28.06
CA MET A 1 5.08 -4.65 -26.72
C MET A 1 3.80 -4.45 -25.94
N THR A 2 3.22 -5.51 -25.39
CA THR A 2 2.12 -5.35 -24.44
C THR A 2 2.71 -4.67 -23.21
N ASP A 3 2.23 -3.48 -22.86
CA ASP A 3 2.70 -2.79 -21.67
C ASP A 3 2.35 -3.64 -20.44
N ASN A 4 3.37 -4.16 -19.76
CA ASN A 4 3.21 -5.04 -18.60
C ASN A 4 3.23 -4.22 -17.32
N TYR A 5 2.19 -3.41 -17.14
CA TYR A 5 2.03 -2.50 -16.00
C TYR A 5 2.11 -3.22 -14.65
N GLU A 6 1.62 -4.46 -14.59
CA GLU A 6 1.67 -5.26 -13.37
C GLU A 6 3.10 -5.66 -13.00
N ALA A 7 3.94 -6.05 -13.97
CA ALA A 7 5.34 -6.36 -13.69
C ALA A 7 6.11 -5.12 -13.24
N GLU A 8 5.84 -3.95 -13.83
CA GLU A 8 6.42 -2.67 -13.40
C GLU A 8 6.06 -2.35 -11.95
N ALA A 9 4.79 -2.50 -11.58
CA ALA A 9 4.33 -2.33 -10.20
C ALA A 9 5.01 -3.32 -9.23
N GLU A 10 5.19 -4.59 -9.61
CA GLU A 10 5.90 -5.56 -8.78
C GLU A 10 7.40 -5.26 -8.65
N ILE A 11 8.04 -4.73 -9.71
CA ILE A 11 9.43 -4.28 -9.66
C ILE A 11 9.60 -3.13 -8.66
N LEU A 12 8.72 -2.12 -8.68
CA LEU A 12 8.74 -1.02 -7.71
C LEU A 12 8.65 -1.54 -6.26
N LYS A 13 7.75 -2.50 -6.02
CA LYS A 13 7.55 -3.08 -4.69
C LYS A 13 8.73 -3.95 -4.26
N LEU A 14 9.31 -4.72 -5.17
CA LEU A 14 10.51 -5.52 -4.91
C LEU A 14 11.74 -4.65 -4.64
N ALA A 15 11.94 -3.59 -5.43
CA ALA A 15 13.00 -2.61 -5.25
C ALA A 15 12.96 -2.01 -3.84
N ARG A 16 11.76 -1.66 -3.36
CA ARG A 16 11.53 -1.21 -1.98
C ARG A 16 11.95 -2.24 -0.93
N VAL A 17 11.59 -3.50 -1.10
CA VAL A 17 11.97 -4.57 -0.15
C VAL A 17 13.50 -4.75 -0.09
N LEU A 18 14.17 -4.62 -1.24
CA LEU A 18 15.63 -4.79 -1.36
C LEU A 18 16.42 -3.52 -1.02
N GLY A 19 15.76 -2.36 -0.88
CA GLY A 19 16.42 -1.07 -0.66
C GLY A 19 17.30 -0.64 -1.84
N VAL A 20 16.82 -0.88 -3.07
CA VAL A 20 17.53 -0.53 -4.31
C VAL A 20 16.64 0.30 -5.23
N GLU A 21 17.26 1.02 -6.16
CA GLU A 21 16.52 1.75 -7.20
C GLU A 21 15.84 0.77 -8.18
N PRO A 22 14.59 1.07 -8.65
CA PRO A 22 13.84 0.20 -9.56
C PRO A 22 14.56 -0.12 -10.88
N GLU A 23 15.35 0.83 -11.40
CA GLU A 23 16.08 0.71 -12.67
C GLU A 23 17.08 -0.45 -12.62
N ARG A 24 17.60 -0.76 -11.43
CA ARG A 24 18.49 -1.92 -11.22
C ARG A 24 17.80 -3.26 -11.46
N LEU A 25 16.47 -3.28 -11.41
CA LEU A 25 15.63 -4.47 -11.54
C LEU A 25 14.85 -4.49 -12.87
N GLU A 26 15.05 -3.52 -13.78
CA GLU A 26 14.36 -3.44 -15.09
C GLU A 26 14.46 -4.71 -15.93
N TYR A 27 15.55 -5.48 -15.77
CA TYR A 27 15.72 -6.75 -16.47
C TYR A 27 14.62 -7.78 -16.13
N LEU A 28 13.89 -7.57 -15.03
CA LEU A 28 12.75 -8.38 -14.61
C LEU A 28 11.43 -8.02 -15.32
N ALA A 29 11.36 -6.93 -16.10
CA ALA A 29 10.12 -6.48 -16.73
C ALA A 29 9.50 -7.49 -17.73
N ARG A 30 10.29 -8.50 -18.13
CA ARG A 30 9.85 -9.61 -19.01
C ARG A 30 9.30 -10.81 -18.24
N VAL A 31 9.38 -10.80 -16.92
CA VAL A 31 8.87 -11.87 -16.05
C VAL A 31 7.37 -11.64 -15.83
N ASP A 32 6.62 -12.73 -15.68
CA ASP A 32 5.21 -12.68 -15.31
C ASP A 32 5.03 -11.95 -13.96
N ALA A 33 4.01 -11.10 -13.87
CA ALA A 33 3.77 -10.30 -12.66
C ALA A 33 3.41 -11.17 -11.45
N GLY A 34 2.67 -12.27 -11.66
CA GLY A 34 2.36 -13.24 -10.61
C GLY A 34 3.62 -13.90 -10.06
N ASP A 35 4.55 -14.30 -10.93
CA ASP A 35 5.85 -14.85 -10.53
C ASP A 35 6.70 -13.82 -9.77
N LEU A 36 6.72 -12.56 -10.22
CA LEU A 36 7.42 -11.47 -9.51
C LEU A 36 6.83 -11.22 -8.13
N ARG A 37 5.50 -11.26 -8.01
CA ARG A 37 4.82 -11.15 -6.72
C ARG A 37 5.24 -12.28 -5.78
N VAL A 38 5.18 -13.53 -6.24
CA VAL A 38 5.60 -14.70 -5.45
C VAL A 38 7.06 -14.59 -5.04
N PHE A 39 7.93 -14.14 -5.95
CA PHE A 39 9.35 -13.91 -5.65
C PHE A 39 9.54 -12.85 -4.56
N ARG A 40 8.90 -11.68 -4.71
CA ARG A 40 8.92 -10.60 -3.72
C ARG A 40 8.43 -11.05 -2.34
N GLU A 41 7.36 -11.84 -2.29
CA GLU A 41 6.84 -12.41 -1.04
C GLU A 41 7.87 -13.33 -0.37
N ARG A 42 8.55 -14.21 -1.14
CA ARG A 42 9.62 -15.09 -0.63
C ARG A 42 10.86 -14.32 -0.17
N VAL A 43 11.25 -13.27 -0.89
CA VAL A 43 12.35 -12.37 -0.49
C VAL A 43 11.99 -11.71 0.84
N THR A 44 10.75 -11.22 0.97
CA THR A 44 10.24 -10.64 2.21
C THR A 44 10.32 -11.68 3.33
N ASP A 45 9.79 -12.88 3.15
CA ASP A 45 9.82 -13.91 4.19
C ASP A 45 11.25 -14.26 4.63
N THR A 46 12.17 -14.42 3.68
CA THR A 46 13.59 -14.70 3.96
C THR A 46 14.24 -13.59 4.80
N LEU A 47 14.00 -12.31 4.45
CA LEU A 47 14.52 -11.17 5.19
C LEU A 47 13.89 -11.03 6.58
N PHE A 48 12.64 -11.44 6.75
CA PHE A 48 11.93 -11.39 8.03
C PHE A 48 12.26 -12.56 8.96
N ASP A 49 12.53 -13.74 8.43
CA ASP A 49 12.72 -14.95 9.23
C ASP A 49 14.13 -15.10 9.81
N ALA A 50 15.10 -14.34 9.30
CA ALA A 50 16.52 -14.39 9.68
C ALA A 50 16.79 -14.24 11.19
N ASN A 51 15.85 -13.71 11.99
CA ASN A 51 16.00 -13.52 13.44
C ASN A 51 14.78 -13.94 14.28
N LEU A 52 13.92 -14.83 13.75
CA LEU A 52 12.61 -15.13 14.35
C LEU A 52 12.66 -15.51 15.84
N ALA A 53 13.62 -16.37 16.23
CA ALA A 53 13.76 -16.84 17.61
C ALA A 53 14.15 -15.72 18.60
N VAL A 54 14.90 -14.71 18.15
CA VAL A 54 15.22 -13.53 18.99
C VAL A 54 13.98 -12.65 19.13
N LEU A 55 13.29 -12.39 18.02
CA LEU A 55 12.07 -11.56 17.99
C LEU A 55 10.96 -12.13 18.88
N GLN A 56 10.76 -13.45 18.86
CA GLN A 56 9.80 -14.14 19.73
C GLN A 56 10.14 -13.98 21.21
N ARG A 57 11.42 -14.09 21.58
CA ARG A 57 11.87 -13.85 22.96
C ARG A 57 11.59 -12.40 23.40
N MET A 58 11.84 -11.43 22.52
CA MET A 58 11.53 -10.02 22.78
C MET A 58 10.01 -9.80 22.94
N ALA A 59 9.19 -10.40 22.07
CA ALA A 59 7.74 -10.33 22.15
C ALA A 59 7.18 -10.96 23.44
N LEU A 60 7.77 -12.06 23.90
CA LEU A 60 7.42 -12.67 25.20
C LEU A 60 7.79 -11.75 26.36
N ALA A 61 8.99 -11.17 26.35
CA ALA A 61 9.42 -10.21 27.37
C ALA A 61 8.55 -8.94 27.38
N ALA A 62 8.04 -8.51 26.23
CA ALA A 62 7.14 -7.36 26.12
C ALA A 62 5.79 -7.54 26.86
N ARG A 63 5.41 -8.77 27.23
CA ARG A 63 4.16 -9.07 27.97
C ARG A 63 4.17 -8.58 29.41
N ILE A 64 5.34 -8.54 30.04
CA ILE A 64 5.49 -8.17 31.45
C ILE A 64 5.75 -6.66 31.65
N VAL A 65 6.10 -5.95 30.58
CA VAL A 65 6.36 -4.50 30.63
C VAL A 65 5.04 -3.74 30.46
N PRO A 66 4.74 -2.68 31.23
CA PRO A 66 3.55 -1.85 31.01
C PRO A 66 3.51 -1.20 29.61
N GLY A 67 2.32 -1.06 29.01
CA GLY A 67 2.13 -0.52 27.65
C GLY A 67 2.78 0.84 27.39
N ALA A 68 2.64 1.78 28.33
CA ALA A 68 3.24 3.11 28.18
C ALA A 68 4.78 3.09 28.22
N VAL A 69 5.37 2.20 29.02
CA VAL A 69 6.83 2.04 29.09
C VAL A 69 7.34 1.40 27.80
N LEU A 70 6.67 0.34 27.34
CA LEU A 70 7.05 -0.34 26.11
C LEU A 70 6.93 0.58 24.89
N ALA A 71 5.92 1.44 24.81
CA ALA A 71 5.79 2.44 23.74
C ALA A 71 6.98 3.42 23.72
N LYS A 72 7.44 3.89 24.89
CA LYS A 72 8.63 4.75 24.98
C LYS A 72 9.90 4.01 24.54
N ILE A 73 10.07 2.75 24.94
CA ILE A 73 11.20 1.91 24.54
C ILE A 73 11.17 1.67 23.01
N ALA A 74 9.99 1.40 22.46
CA ALA A 74 9.79 1.22 21.03
C ALA A 74 10.29 2.44 20.24
N GLU A 75 9.82 3.64 20.58
CA GLU A 75 10.21 4.87 19.86
C GLU A 75 11.66 5.29 20.08
N LYS A 76 12.19 5.13 21.30
CA LYS A 76 13.48 5.71 21.68
C LYS A 76 14.66 4.76 21.60
N VAL A 77 14.41 3.45 21.59
CA VAL A 77 15.47 2.44 21.71
C VAL A 77 15.41 1.43 20.57
N PHE A 78 14.26 0.81 20.30
CA PHE A 78 14.16 -0.24 19.29
C PHE A 78 14.18 0.31 17.86
N GLY A 79 13.56 1.46 17.65
CA GLY A 79 13.44 2.05 16.32
C GLY A 79 12.42 1.35 15.42
N PRO A 80 12.11 1.92 14.24
CA PRO A 80 10.99 1.48 13.41
C PRO A 80 11.13 0.04 12.89
N LEU A 81 12.29 -0.29 12.33
CA LEU A 81 12.55 -1.60 11.75
C LEU A 81 12.33 -2.74 12.76
N LEU A 82 12.91 -2.64 13.96
CA LEU A 82 12.78 -3.68 14.97
C LEU A 82 11.33 -3.81 15.47
N CYS A 83 10.64 -2.68 15.64
CA CYS A 83 9.22 -2.68 15.97
C CYS A 83 8.37 -3.36 14.89
N ALA A 84 8.66 -3.10 13.61
CA ALA A 84 7.99 -3.75 12.48
C ALA A 84 8.20 -5.28 12.50
N ARG A 85 9.42 -5.75 12.79
CA ARG A 85 9.70 -7.19 12.91
C ARG A 85 9.01 -7.84 14.10
N ILE A 86 8.96 -7.15 15.25
CA ILE A 86 8.28 -7.65 16.46
C ILE A 86 6.75 -7.68 16.27
N ALA A 87 6.18 -6.72 15.54
CA ALA A 87 4.73 -6.63 15.32
C ALA A 87 4.15 -7.91 14.70
N GLY A 88 4.92 -8.62 13.86
CA GLY A 88 4.50 -9.88 13.26
C GLY A 88 4.47 -11.10 14.19
N VAL A 89 4.99 -10.98 15.41
CA VAL A 89 5.10 -12.10 16.38
C VAL A 89 4.56 -11.78 17.77
N VAL A 90 4.19 -10.53 18.02
CA VAL A 90 3.61 -10.10 19.30
C VAL A 90 2.12 -10.48 19.36
N ASP A 91 1.63 -10.75 20.57
CA ASP A 91 0.20 -10.91 20.81
C ASP A 91 -0.58 -9.70 20.30
N VAL A 92 -1.77 -9.94 19.73
CA VAL A 92 -2.53 -8.90 19.06
C VAL A 92 -3.02 -7.81 20.03
N ALA A 93 -3.55 -8.19 21.20
CA ALA A 93 -4.01 -7.21 22.18
C ALA A 93 -2.85 -6.34 22.64
N ARG A 94 -1.66 -6.95 22.81
CA ARG A 94 -0.44 -6.22 23.13
C ARG A 94 0.02 -5.28 22.01
N GLY A 95 0.01 -5.74 20.75
CA GLY A 95 0.37 -4.95 19.59
C GLY A 95 -0.52 -3.70 19.44
N VAL A 96 -1.84 -3.88 19.58
CA VAL A 96 -2.82 -2.78 19.54
C VAL A 96 -2.61 -1.81 20.71
N ASP A 97 -2.37 -2.33 21.92
CA ASP A 97 -2.09 -1.51 23.10
C ASP A 97 -0.84 -0.64 22.89
N VAL A 98 0.25 -1.19 22.36
CA VAL A 98 1.44 -0.38 22.08
C VAL A 98 1.18 0.62 20.95
N ALA A 99 0.61 0.17 19.83
CA ALA A 99 0.41 0.99 18.64
C ALA A 99 -0.38 2.28 18.93
N LYS A 100 -1.47 2.21 19.71
CA LYS A 100 -2.28 3.41 20.04
C LYS A 100 -1.55 4.47 20.89
N ARG A 101 -0.34 4.18 21.39
CA ARG A 101 0.48 5.09 22.19
C ARG A 101 1.70 5.62 21.43
N LEU A 102 1.97 5.08 20.24
CA LEU A 102 3.05 5.53 19.38
C LEU A 102 2.59 6.75 18.58
N SER A 103 3.54 7.63 18.28
CA SER A 103 3.30 8.80 17.44
C SER A 103 2.98 8.39 15.99
N PRO A 104 2.10 9.12 15.29
CA PRO A 104 1.80 8.84 13.87
C PRO A 104 3.05 8.85 12.99
N ARG A 105 4.00 9.77 13.27
CA ARG A 105 5.30 9.80 12.59
C ARG A 105 6.04 8.48 12.75
N PHE A 106 6.23 8.00 13.97
CA PHE A 106 6.95 6.75 14.20
C PHE A 106 6.21 5.55 13.60
N LEU A 107 4.89 5.50 13.72
CA LEU A 107 4.07 4.45 13.10
C LEU A 107 4.17 4.44 11.58
N SER A 108 4.29 5.60 10.91
CA SER A 108 4.52 5.66 9.46
C SER A 108 5.87 5.05 9.06
N GLU A 109 6.91 5.25 9.88
CA GLU A 109 8.22 4.63 9.67
C GLU A 109 8.16 3.12 9.94
N VAL A 110 7.45 2.69 10.97
CA VAL A 110 7.19 1.26 11.24
C VAL A 110 6.43 0.62 10.08
N ALA A 111 5.44 1.32 9.52
CA ALA A 111 4.63 0.81 8.42
C ALA A 111 5.45 0.52 7.15
N ALA A 112 6.46 1.37 6.86
CA ALA A 112 7.34 1.18 5.71
C ALA A 112 8.13 -0.15 5.79
N ASP A 113 8.54 -0.53 7.00
CA ASP A 113 9.31 -1.75 7.28
C ASP A 113 8.44 -2.97 7.61
N LEU A 114 7.13 -2.80 7.81
CA LEU A 114 6.23 -3.87 8.25
C LEU A 114 5.84 -4.76 7.06
N ASP A 115 5.66 -6.06 7.31
CA ASP A 115 4.89 -6.95 6.43
C ASP A 115 3.43 -7.01 6.94
N PRO A 116 2.48 -6.37 6.25
CA PRO A 116 1.08 -6.34 6.69
C PRO A 116 0.44 -7.73 6.80
N ARG A 117 0.92 -8.71 6.02
CA ARG A 117 0.43 -10.10 6.08
C ARG A 117 0.62 -10.72 7.46
N ARG A 118 1.72 -10.37 8.14
CA ARG A 118 2.08 -10.88 9.47
C ARG A 118 1.39 -10.14 10.62
N ALA A 119 0.91 -8.92 10.38
CA ALA A 119 0.32 -8.06 11.41
C ALA A 119 -1.15 -7.68 11.14
N SER A 120 -1.82 -8.32 10.18
CA SER A 120 -3.20 -8.01 9.75
C SER A 120 -4.20 -7.90 10.91
N ALA A 121 -4.09 -8.81 11.89
CA ALA A 121 -4.96 -8.81 13.07
C ALA A 121 -4.73 -7.63 14.03
N ILE A 122 -3.52 -7.06 14.05
CA ILE A 122 -3.22 -5.82 14.78
C ILE A 122 -3.72 -4.63 13.98
N ILE A 123 -3.35 -4.55 12.69
CA ILE A 123 -3.68 -3.45 11.77
C ILE A 123 -5.20 -3.17 11.76
N SER A 124 -6.00 -4.23 11.59
CA SER A 124 -7.48 -4.13 11.56
C SER A 124 -8.12 -3.65 12.86
N ARG A 125 -7.38 -3.61 13.97
CA ARG A 125 -7.84 -3.20 15.31
C ARG A 125 -7.22 -1.89 15.80
N ILE A 126 -6.34 -1.27 15.01
CA ILE A 126 -5.82 0.06 15.32
C ILE A 126 -6.97 1.07 15.25
N PRO A 127 -7.09 2.02 16.20
CA PRO A 127 -8.12 3.04 16.16
C PRO A 127 -8.09 3.85 14.86
N LEU A 128 -9.27 4.17 14.32
CA LEU A 128 -9.42 4.90 13.05
C LEU A 128 -8.56 6.17 12.98
N GLU A 129 -8.63 7.02 14.00
CA GLU A 129 -7.87 8.27 14.04
C GLU A 129 -6.36 8.07 13.95
N THR A 130 -5.84 6.97 14.52
CA THR A 130 -4.43 6.61 14.39
C THR A 130 -4.10 6.19 12.96
N VAL A 131 -4.97 5.41 12.31
CA VAL A 131 -4.78 5.02 10.90
C VAL A 131 -4.81 6.23 9.98
N LEU A 132 -5.77 7.16 10.16
CA LEU A 132 -5.86 8.38 9.37
C LEU A 132 -4.62 9.27 9.54
N ALA A 133 -4.14 9.45 10.78
CA ALA A 133 -2.93 10.22 11.03
C ALA A 133 -1.68 9.60 10.39
N VAL A 134 -1.57 8.26 10.38
CA VAL A 134 -0.47 7.55 9.71
C VAL A 134 -0.60 7.65 8.19
N ALA A 135 -1.81 7.49 7.65
CA ALA A 135 -2.07 7.60 6.22
C ALA A 135 -1.72 8.99 5.69
N ALA A 136 -2.08 10.06 6.41
CA ALA A 136 -1.69 11.42 6.09
C ALA A 136 -0.16 11.60 6.07
N GLN A 137 0.57 11.08 7.08
CA GLN A 137 2.03 11.13 7.10
C GLN A 137 2.69 10.43 5.90
N LEU A 138 2.12 9.30 5.46
CA LEU A 138 2.61 8.57 4.30
C LEU A 138 2.28 9.30 2.99
N ALA A 139 1.09 9.87 2.88
CA ALA A 139 0.67 10.64 1.72
C ALA A 139 1.50 11.92 1.54
N ASP A 140 1.77 12.65 2.63
CA ASP A 140 2.64 13.84 2.63
C ASP A 140 4.06 13.54 2.12
N ARG A 141 4.54 12.30 2.30
CA ARG A 141 5.85 11.83 1.85
C ARG A 141 5.81 11.10 0.51
N ALA A 142 4.64 11.07 -0.13
CA ALA A 142 4.40 10.32 -1.35
C ALA A 142 4.76 8.83 -1.24
N ASP A 143 4.61 8.22 -0.05
CA ASP A 143 4.89 6.80 0.16
C ASP A 143 3.70 5.91 -0.23
N TRP A 144 3.40 5.92 -1.53
CA TRP A 144 2.27 5.22 -2.13
C TRP A 144 2.39 3.70 -2.02
N ILE A 145 3.63 3.18 -2.05
CA ILE A 145 3.90 1.74 -1.91
C ILE A 145 3.45 1.27 -0.53
N THR A 146 3.82 1.99 0.53
CA THR A 146 3.37 1.62 1.89
C THR A 146 1.86 1.74 2.01
N LEU A 147 1.23 2.81 1.51
CA LEU A 147 -0.23 2.94 1.54
C LEU A 147 -0.94 1.78 0.80
N GLY A 148 -0.50 1.44 -0.40
CA GLY A 148 -1.07 0.37 -1.23
C GLY A 148 -0.96 -1.02 -0.60
N ARG A 149 0.09 -1.28 0.19
CA ARG A 149 0.26 -2.55 0.91
C ARG A 149 -0.73 -2.74 2.06
N PHE A 150 -1.25 -1.65 2.65
CA PHE A 150 -2.14 -1.74 3.81
C PHE A 150 -3.63 -1.77 3.49
N VAL A 151 -4.05 -1.32 2.29
CA VAL A 151 -5.47 -1.31 1.88
C VAL A 151 -6.12 -2.69 2.05
N GLY A 152 -5.37 -3.75 1.74
CA GLY A 152 -5.79 -5.15 1.88
C GLY A 152 -6.15 -5.58 3.32
N HIS A 153 -5.65 -4.87 4.33
CA HIS A 153 -5.66 -5.27 5.73
C HIS A 153 -6.54 -4.37 6.62
N LEU A 154 -7.15 -3.35 6.02
CA LEU A 154 -8.00 -2.40 6.70
C LEU A 154 -9.49 -2.70 6.42
N PRO A 155 -10.39 -2.50 7.41
CA PRO A 155 -11.82 -2.55 7.18
C PRO A 155 -12.27 -1.48 6.17
N ASP A 156 -13.27 -1.77 5.33
CA ASP A 156 -13.80 -0.84 4.33
C ASP A 156 -14.19 0.54 4.89
N PRO A 157 -14.81 0.68 6.09
CA PRO A 157 -15.08 2.00 6.66
C PRO A 157 -13.81 2.82 6.89
N THR A 158 -12.70 2.17 7.28
CA THR A 158 -11.40 2.82 7.45
C THR A 158 -10.78 3.18 6.10
N VAL A 159 -10.83 2.28 5.12
CA VAL A 159 -10.36 2.54 3.76
C VAL A 159 -11.09 3.75 3.17
N ARG A 160 -12.42 3.81 3.29
CA ARG A 160 -13.23 4.94 2.81
C ARG A 160 -12.77 6.28 3.39
N ARG A 161 -12.55 6.34 4.70
CA ARG A 161 -12.08 7.56 5.37
C ARG A 161 -10.65 7.93 4.95
N CYS A 162 -9.77 6.96 4.72
CA CYS A 162 -8.44 7.23 4.17
C CYS A 162 -8.52 7.78 2.75
N LEU A 163 -9.41 7.23 1.92
CA LEU A 163 -9.59 7.72 0.56
C LEU A 163 -9.98 9.19 0.58
N GLU A 164 -10.88 9.65 1.44
CA GLU A 164 -11.31 11.05 1.57
C GLU A 164 -10.16 12.06 1.77
N GLU A 165 -9.05 11.65 2.40
CA GLU A 165 -7.91 12.52 2.74
C GLU A 165 -6.82 12.57 1.66
N ILE A 166 -6.78 11.58 0.76
CA ILE A 166 -5.73 11.47 -0.27
C ILE A 166 -6.17 12.23 -1.52
N ASP A 167 -5.27 12.86 -2.27
CA ASP A 167 -5.65 13.55 -3.51
C ASP A 167 -5.87 12.58 -4.69
N ASP A 168 -6.50 13.06 -5.77
CA ASP A 168 -6.83 12.21 -6.92
C ASP A 168 -5.59 11.61 -7.61
N PRO A 169 -4.47 12.35 -7.81
CA PRO A 169 -3.20 11.78 -8.26
C PRO A 169 -2.63 10.71 -7.32
N GLY A 170 -2.68 10.94 -5.99
CA GLY A 170 -2.23 9.97 -5.00
C GLY A 170 -3.04 8.68 -5.05
N LEU A 171 -4.36 8.77 -5.27
CA LEU A 171 -5.21 7.58 -5.44
C LEU A 171 -4.81 6.72 -6.65
N LEU A 172 -4.47 7.33 -7.79
CA LEU A 172 -3.94 6.60 -8.95
C LEU A 172 -2.62 5.90 -8.62
N ARG A 173 -1.69 6.61 -7.97
CA ARG A 173 -0.39 6.06 -7.59
C ARG A 173 -0.53 4.90 -6.61
N ILE A 174 -1.46 4.97 -5.65
CA ILE A 174 -1.77 3.88 -4.71
C ILE A 174 -2.39 2.69 -5.43
N ALA A 175 -3.35 2.90 -6.33
CA ALA A 175 -3.96 1.83 -7.12
C ALA A 175 -2.92 1.08 -7.96
N PHE A 176 -1.95 1.81 -8.52
CA PHE A 176 -0.85 1.24 -9.30
C PHE A 176 0.06 0.32 -8.50
N VAL A 177 0.29 0.59 -7.21
CA VAL A 177 1.14 -0.25 -6.34
C VAL A 177 0.35 -1.07 -5.33
N LEU A 178 -0.97 -1.21 -5.53
CA LEU A 178 -1.83 -2.00 -4.65
C LEU A 178 -1.33 -3.45 -4.58
N ASP A 179 -1.28 -4.02 -3.37
CA ASP A 179 -0.76 -5.37 -3.18
C ASP A 179 -1.67 -6.43 -3.79
N ASP A 180 -2.98 -6.26 -3.70
CA ASP A 180 -3.98 -7.12 -4.31
C ASP A 180 -4.77 -6.36 -5.38
N LYS A 181 -4.33 -6.49 -6.62
CA LYS A 181 -4.93 -5.85 -7.79
C LYS A 181 -6.41 -6.21 -8.00
N ASN A 182 -6.85 -7.39 -7.56
CA ASN A 182 -8.26 -7.79 -7.63
C ASN A 182 -9.17 -6.92 -6.75
N ARG A 183 -8.60 -6.19 -5.77
CA ARG A 183 -9.35 -5.26 -4.92
C ARG A 183 -9.51 -3.88 -5.53
N ILE A 184 -8.85 -3.53 -6.63
CA ILE A 184 -8.96 -2.20 -7.23
C ILE A 184 -10.41 -1.86 -7.52
N ASP A 185 -11.14 -2.77 -8.17
CA ASP A 185 -12.56 -2.62 -8.48
C ASP A 185 -13.36 -2.32 -7.20
N HIS A 186 -13.28 -3.18 -6.18
CA HIS A 186 -13.94 -2.97 -4.89
C HIS A 186 -13.61 -1.63 -4.23
N VAL A 187 -12.32 -1.27 -4.14
CA VAL A 187 -11.86 -0.05 -3.47
C VAL A 187 -12.34 1.20 -4.22
N VAL A 188 -12.30 1.18 -5.55
CA VAL A 188 -12.88 2.25 -6.38
C VAL A 188 -14.38 2.38 -6.13
N GLY A 189 -15.08 1.28 -5.87
CA GLY A 189 -16.48 1.27 -5.43
C GLY A 189 -16.77 2.00 -4.12
N LEU A 190 -15.76 2.20 -3.27
CA LEU A 190 -15.91 2.96 -2.03
C LEU A 190 -15.87 4.47 -2.25
N LEU A 191 -15.41 4.93 -3.42
CA LEU A 191 -15.36 6.35 -3.77
C LEU A 191 -16.75 6.89 -4.12
N PRO A 192 -17.05 8.14 -3.78
CA PRO A 192 -18.20 8.85 -4.34
C PRO A 192 -18.12 8.92 -5.87
N ALA A 193 -19.25 8.78 -6.56
CA ALA A 193 -19.31 8.75 -8.03
C ALA A 193 -18.64 9.97 -8.70
N HIS A 194 -18.79 11.17 -8.11
CA HIS A 194 -18.17 12.40 -8.62
C HIS A 194 -16.63 12.37 -8.57
N ARG A 195 -16.06 11.56 -7.68
CA ARG A 195 -14.62 11.48 -7.47
C ARG A 195 -13.95 10.44 -8.36
N LEU A 196 -14.66 9.35 -8.69
CA LEU A 196 -14.16 8.36 -9.64
C LEU A 196 -13.74 8.97 -10.98
N GLY A 197 -14.57 9.86 -11.54
CA GLY A 197 -14.22 10.59 -12.76
C GLY A 197 -13.01 11.52 -12.60
N ARG A 198 -12.90 12.17 -11.45
CA ARG A 198 -11.75 13.03 -11.12
C ARG A 198 -10.45 12.26 -11.03
N VAL A 199 -10.46 11.07 -10.46
CA VAL A 199 -9.28 10.19 -10.37
C VAL A 199 -8.75 9.85 -11.76
N ILE A 200 -9.61 9.48 -12.71
CA ILE A 200 -9.17 9.22 -14.09
C ILE A 200 -8.70 10.49 -14.80
N THR A 201 -9.44 11.59 -14.65
CA THR A 201 -9.10 12.85 -15.32
C THR A 201 -7.86 13.54 -14.75
N ALA A 202 -7.46 13.22 -13.52
CA ALA A 202 -6.20 13.67 -12.92
C ALA A 202 -4.98 13.24 -13.75
N ALA A 203 -5.05 12.09 -14.44
CA ALA A 203 -3.97 11.65 -15.34
C ALA A 203 -3.84 12.53 -16.60
N GLY A 204 -4.86 13.33 -16.93
CA GLY A 204 -4.79 14.24 -18.08
C GLY A 204 -3.82 15.42 -17.88
N ALA A 205 -3.42 15.72 -16.64
CA ALA A 205 -2.53 16.83 -16.31
C ALA A 205 -1.06 16.42 -16.11
N ASP A 206 -0.77 15.11 -16.03
CA ASP A 206 0.54 14.57 -15.68
C ASP A 206 0.77 13.26 -16.44
N GLU A 207 1.76 13.23 -17.33
CA GLU A 207 2.07 12.05 -18.14
C GLU A 207 2.55 10.86 -17.30
N ASP A 208 3.14 11.11 -16.13
CA ASP A 208 3.59 10.07 -15.20
C ASP A 208 2.40 9.27 -14.61
N LEU A 209 1.18 9.82 -14.70
CA LEU A 209 -0.05 9.17 -14.25
C LEU A 209 -0.74 8.34 -15.33
N TRP A 210 -0.26 8.34 -16.57
CA TRP A 210 -0.90 7.61 -17.65
C TRP A 210 -0.83 6.10 -17.41
N THR A 211 0.36 5.60 -17.04
CA THR A 211 0.56 4.19 -16.69
C THR A 211 -0.34 3.76 -15.51
N PRO A 212 -0.32 4.45 -14.35
CA PRO A 212 -1.27 4.20 -13.25
C PRO A 212 -2.75 4.19 -13.67
N ALA A 213 -3.17 5.13 -14.52
CA ALA A 213 -4.54 5.23 -14.96
C ALA A 213 -4.95 4.07 -15.88
N LEU A 214 -4.10 3.71 -16.85
CA LEU A 214 -4.35 2.60 -17.77
C LEU A 214 -4.35 1.25 -17.04
N ASP A 215 -3.41 1.06 -16.10
CA ASP A 215 -3.40 -0.10 -15.21
C ASP A 215 -4.67 -0.20 -14.37
N MET A 216 -5.12 0.90 -13.78
CA MET A 216 -6.37 0.89 -13.01
C MET A 216 -7.56 0.49 -13.89
N LEU A 217 -7.68 1.03 -15.11
CA LEU A 217 -8.75 0.67 -16.05
C LEU A 217 -8.75 -0.84 -16.36
N ASN A 218 -7.59 -1.48 -16.53
CA ASN A 218 -7.46 -2.93 -16.75
C ASN A 218 -8.07 -3.77 -15.60
N HIS A 219 -8.11 -3.22 -14.38
CA HIS A 219 -8.60 -3.92 -13.20
C HIS A 219 -10.03 -3.58 -12.82
N LEU A 220 -10.68 -2.64 -13.52
CA LEU A 220 -12.09 -2.31 -13.31
C LEU A 220 -13.01 -3.30 -14.03
N SER A 221 -14.15 -3.58 -13.40
CA SER A 221 -15.28 -4.28 -14.01
C SER A 221 -15.85 -3.51 -15.21
N ALA A 222 -16.51 -4.22 -16.12
CA ALA A 222 -17.15 -3.62 -17.30
C ALA A 222 -18.17 -2.53 -16.93
N GLU A 223 -18.92 -2.71 -15.84
CA GLU A 223 -19.87 -1.72 -15.32
C GLU A 223 -19.17 -0.40 -14.96
N ARG A 224 -18.06 -0.47 -14.22
CA ARG A 224 -17.28 0.72 -13.85
C ARG A 224 -16.58 1.36 -15.05
N ARG A 225 -16.06 0.56 -15.98
CA ARG A 225 -15.48 1.09 -17.24
C ARG A 225 -16.53 1.85 -18.06
N ASN A 226 -17.74 1.31 -18.17
CA ASN A 226 -18.85 1.99 -18.86
C ASN A 226 -19.24 3.32 -18.18
N THR A 227 -19.19 3.36 -16.85
CA THR A 227 -19.42 4.60 -16.09
C THR A 227 -18.37 5.67 -16.38
N LEU A 228 -17.12 5.25 -16.62
CA LEU A 228 -15.99 6.14 -16.92
C LEU A 228 -15.89 6.54 -18.39
N ALA A 229 -16.43 5.75 -19.31
CA ALA A 229 -16.29 5.96 -20.76
C ALA A 229 -16.66 7.40 -21.22
N PRO A 230 -17.77 8.03 -20.75
CA PRO A 230 -18.10 9.41 -21.12
C PRO A 230 -17.05 10.44 -20.67
N MET A 231 -16.33 10.16 -19.58
CA MET A 231 -15.38 11.07 -18.96
C MET A 231 -14.02 11.08 -19.67
N LEU A 232 -13.71 10.03 -20.46
CA LEU A 232 -12.47 9.95 -21.23
C LEU A 232 -12.35 11.03 -22.31
N GLY A 233 -13.47 11.62 -22.75
CA GLY A 233 -13.47 12.67 -23.77
C GLY A 233 -12.63 13.89 -23.39
N GLY A 234 -12.46 14.16 -22.09
CA GLY A 234 -11.65 15.27 -21.59
C GLY A 234 -10.14 14.97 -21.46
N LEU A 235 -9.69 13.75 -21.75
CA LEU A 235 -8.27 13.37 -21.64
C LEU A 235 -7.47 13.83 -22.87
N PRO A 236 -6.13 14.03 -22.75
CA PRO A 236 -5.24 14.24 -23.89
C PRO A 236 -5.36 13.11 -24.92
N ASP A 237 -5.18 13.42 -26.21
CA ASP A 237 -5.46 12.48 -27.31
C ASP A 237 -4.71 11.14 -27.14
N GLY A 238 -3.42 11.18 -26.79
CA GLY A 238 -2.61 9.97 -26.58
C GLY A 238 -3.10 9.08 -25.44
N LEU A 239 -3.51 9.66 -24.31
CA LEU A 239 -4.09 8.91 -23.19
C LEU A 239 -5.49 8.41 -23.53
N ARG A 240 -6.29 9.24 -24.20
CA ARG A 240 -7.66 8.91 -24.60
C ARG A 240 -7.70 7.70 -25.52
N GLU A 241 -6.84 7.65 -26.53
CA GLU A 241 -6.75 6.53 -27.47
C GLU A 241 -6.42 5.21 -26.77
N ARG A 242 -5.43 5.23 -25.86
CA ARG A 242 -5.04 4.06 -25.07
C ARG A 242 -6.15 3.63 -24.11
N ALA A 243 -6.77 4.57 -23.41
CA ALA A 243 -7.87 4.29 -22.48
C ALA A 243 -9.09 3.71 -23.21
N GLN A 244 -9.43 4.21 -24.40
CA GLN A 244 -10.50 3.66 -25.23
C GLN A 244 -10.18 2.24 -25.72
N ALA A 245 -8.92 1.94 -26.01
CA ALA A 245 -8.51 0.58 -26.37
C ALA A 245 -8.63 -0.38 -25.17
N THR A 246 -8.37 0.08 -23.95
CA THR A 246 -8.51 -0.70 -22.70
C THR A 246 -9.97 -0.98 -22.30
N ILE A 247 -10.89 -0.05 -22.60
CA ILE A 247 -12.31 -0.19 -22.22
C ILE A 247 -13.09 -1.12 -23.16
N LYS A 248 -12.65 -1.27 -24.42
CA LYS A 248 -13.27 -2.17 -25.41
C LYS A 248 -13.03 -3.65 -25.09
#